data_AF-A0A662D8R5-F1
#
_entry.id   AF-A0A662D8R5-F1
#
_cell.length_a   1.000
_cell.length_b   1.000
_cell.length_c   1.000
_cell.angle_alpha   90.00
_cell.angle_beta   90.00
_cell.angle_gamma   90.00
#
_symmetry.space_group_name_H-M   'P 1'
#
loop_
_entity.id
_entity.type
_entity.pdbx_description
1 polymer ?
#
loop_
_entity_poly.entity_id
_entity_poly.type
_entity_poly.pdbx_seq_one_letter_code
_entity_poly.pdbx_strand_id
1 'polypeptide(L)'
;LVSAVAVIANPVVMFPVLKQQSEGVARGYFAARLLEGMVIVLGAIVLLTLVTVSRESADVVDGATEFGSIGAALLAARDWTDLIGTQLVFGVTALILNLSMFRSLLLPRFISIWGLIGAALAIVSTLSIMLLDLDPFSTTSIVLLLPIAVQEMVMAIWFIVKGFNLSAFGGESA
;
A
#
# COMPACT_ATOMS: atom_id res chain seq x y z
N LEU A 1 -7.20 6.12 -8.89
CA LEU A 1 -6.69 7.52 -8.80
C LEU A 1 -6.86 8.13 -7.41
N VAL A 2 -8.05 8.10 -6.79
CA VAL A 2 -8.24 8.56 -5.39
C VAL A 2 -7.25 7.88 -4.44
N SER A 3 -7.08 6.55 -4.56
CA SER A 3 -6.08 5.80 -3.79
C SER A 3 -4.65 6.32 -4.01
N ALA A 4 -4.24 6.58 -5.26
CA ALA A 4 -2.91 7.14 -5.55
C ALA A 4 -2.67 8.49 -4.86
N VAL A 5 -3.67 9.37 -4.87
CA VAL A 5 -3.58 10.68 -4.18
C VAL A 5 -3.44 10.48 -2.67
N ALA A 6 -4.24 9.58 -2.08
CA ALA A 6 -4.15 9.28 -0.66
C ALA A 6 -2.78 8.69 -0.27
N VAL A 7 -2.26 7.75 -1.06
CA VAL A 7 -0.95 7.12 -0.88
C VAL A 7 0.18 8.14 -0.96
N ILE A 8 0.08 9.13 -1.85
CA ILE A 8 1.08 10.21 -2.00
C ILE A 8 0.93 11.28 -0.89
N ALA A 9 -0.28 11.58 -0.45
CA ALA A 9 -0.53 12.55 0.62
C ALA A 9 -0.04 12.05 1.99
N ASN A 10 -0.21 10.75 2.25
CA ASN A 10 0.18 10.12 3.51
C ASN A 10 1.65 10.36 3.93
N PRO A 11 2.68 10.12 3.10
CA PRO A 11 4.07 10.41 3.46
C PRO A 11 4.35 11.89 3.61
N VAL A 12 3.64 12.79 2.93
CA VAL A 12 3.79 14.26 3.13
C VAL A 12 3.41 14.64 4.56
N VAL A 13 2.30 14.08 5.06
CA VAL A 13 1.83 14.32 6.43
C VAL A 13 2.75 13.65 7.46
N MET A 14 3.25 12.44 7.17
CA MET A 14 4.09 11.68 8.09
C MET A 14 5.57 12.11 8.10
N PHE A 15 6.05 12.80 7.05
CA PHE A 15 7.45 13.21 6.93
C PHE A 15 7.98 14.02 8.12
N PRO A 16 7.34 15.11 8.59
CA PRO A 16 7.84 15.88 9.73
C PRO A 16 7.87 15.07 11.03
N VAL A 17 7.01 14.07 11.17
CA VAL A 17 6.95 13.18 12.33
C VAL A 17 8.09 12.16 12.30
N LEU A 18 8.29 11.49 11.16
CA LEU A 18 9.35 10.49 11.00
C LEU A 18 10.74 11.12 11.01
N LYS A 19 10.87 12.35 10.47
CA LYS A 19 12.15 13.08 10.42
C LYS A 19 12.72 13.33 11.82
N GLN A 20 11.88 13.53 12.83
CA GLN A 20 12.30 13.75 14.21
C GLN A 20 12.95 12.50 14.84
N GLN A 21 12.66 11.31 14.32
CA GLN A 21 13.25 10.05 14.81
C GLN A 21 14.49 9.66 14.01
N SER A 22 14.37 9.69 12.68
CA SER A 22 15.46 9.37 11.76
C SER A 22 15.15 9.94 10.40
N GLU A 23 16.01 10.84 9.94
CA GLU A 23 15.88 11.43 8.61
C GLU A 23 16.01 10.39 7.49
N GLY A 24 16.86 9.37 7.68
CA GLY A 24 16.99 8.26 6.72
C GLY A 24 15.69 7.47 6.56
N VAL A 25 15.02 7.13 7.67
CA VAL A 25 13.73 6.42 7.64
C VAL A 25 12.65 7.29 7.00
N ALA A 26 12.60 8.58 7.32
CA ALA A 26 11.62 9.51 6.74
C ALA A 26 11.75 9.62 5.21
N ARG A 27 12.98 9.76 4.70
CA ARG A 27 13.26 9.83 3.26
C ARG A 27 12.94 8.50 2.56
N GLY A 28 13.33 7.38 3.15
CA GLY A 28 13.04 6.05 2.62
C GLY A 28 11.54 5.76 2.54
N TYR A 29 10.80 6.07 3.61
CA TYR A 29 9.35 5.94 3.66
C TYR A 29 8.67 6.81 2.59
N PHE A 30 9.09 8.08 2.47
CA PHE A 30 8.55 9.01 1.48
C PHE A 30 8.79 8.51 0.05
N ALA A 31 10.02 8.10 -0.27
CA ALA A 31 10.38 7.60 -1.59
C ALA A 31 9.60 6.32 -1.95
N ALA A 32 9.47 5.39 -1.01
CA ALA A 32 8.72 4.16 -1.21
C ALA A 32 7.23 4.41 -1.48
N ARG A 33 6.60 5.32 -0.71
CA ARG A 33 5.18 5.70 -0.91
C ARG A 33 4.96 6.47 -2.21
N LEU A 34 5.92 7.31 -2.63
CA LEU A 34 5.84 7.98 -3.91
C LEU A 34 5.91 6.98 -5.07
N LEU A 35 6.81 6.00 -4.98
CA LEU A 35 6.91 4.90 -5.95
C LEU A 35 5.62 4.08 -6.00
N GLU A 36 5.05 3.72 -4.86
CA GLU A 36 3.74 3.04 -4.76
C GLU A 36 2.66 3.84 -5.52
N GLY A 37 2.54 5.14 -5.25
CA GLY A 37 1.60 6.03 -5.93
C GLY A 37 1.78 6.07 -7.44
N MET A 38 3.02 6.10 -7.93
CA MET A 38 3.34 6.05 -9.36
C MET A 38 2.89 4.73 -10.00
N VAL A 39 3.12 3.59 -9.33
CA VAL A 39 2.73 2.28 -9.85
C VAL A 39 1.20 2.14 -9.88
N ILE A 40 0.46 2.70 -8.91
CA ILE A 40 -1.00 2.74 -8.96
C ILE A 40 -1.51 3.52 -10.18
N VAL A 41 -0.89 4.65 -10.49
CA VAL A 41 -1.24 5.44 -11.69
C VAL A 41 -0.94 4.65 -12.96
N LEU A 42 0.21 3.96 -13.03
CA LEU A 42 0.57 3.10 -14.14
C LEU A 42 -0.46 1.97 -14.34
N GLY A 43 -0.85 1.26 -13.26
CA GLY A 43 -1.88 0.22 -13.32
C GLY A 43 -3.23 0.76 -13.81
N ALA A 44 -3.60 1.98 -13.42
CA ALA A 44 -4.81 2.64 -13.92
C ALA A 44 -4.71 2.93 -15.44
N ILE A 45 -3.55 3.39 -15.92
CA ILE A 45 -3.31 3.59 -17.36
C ILE A 45 -3.43 2.26 -18.11
N VAL A 46 -2.84 1.18 -17.59
CA VAL A 46 -2.93 -0.17 -18.20
C VAL A 46 -4.39 -0.62 -18.34
N LEU A 47 -5.22 -0.42 -17.31
CA LEU A 47 -6.65 -0.73 -17.38
C LEU A 47 -7.41 0.12 -18.39
N LEU A 48 -7.10 1.42 -18.48
CA LEU A 48 -7.72 2.29 -19.47
C LEU A 48 -7.32 1.88 -20.90
N THR A 49 -6.07 1.49 -21.11
CA THR A 49 -5.60 0.92 -22.38
C THR A 49 -6.34 -0.37 -22.70
N LEU A 50 -6.53 -1.27 -21.73
CA LEU A 50 -7.32 -2.49 -21.92
C LEU A 50 -8.75 -2.19 -22.37
N VAL A 51 -9.39 -1.16 -21.81
CA VAL A 51 -10.72 -0.70 -22.25
C VAL A 51 -10.69 -0.17 -23.69
N THR A 52 -9.65 0.58 -24.08
CA THR A 52 -9.48 1.03 -25.47
C THR A 52 -9.35 -0.14 -26.44
N VAL A 53 -8.48 -1.11 -26.13
CA VAL A 53 -8.30 -2.34 -26.94
C VAL A 53 -9.61 -3.11 -27.05
N SER A 54 -10.37 -3.22 -25.96
CA SER A 54 -11.68 -3.89 -25.96
C SER A 54 -12.69 -3.19 -26.88
N ARG A 55 -12.69 -1.86 -26.94
CA ARG A 55 -13.58 -1.10 -27.85
C ARG A 55 -13.19 -1.28 -29.31
N GLU A 56 -11.90 -1.18 -29.62
CA GLU A 56 -11.40 -1.38 -30.99
C GLU A 56 -11.67 -2.81 -31.49
N SER A 57 -11.59 -3.81 -30.61
CA SER A 57 -11.90 -5.19 -30.96
C SER A 57 -13.37 -5.44 -31.34
N ALA A 58 -14.29 -4.58 -30.90
CA ALA A 58 -15.72 -4.73 -31.18
C ALA A 58 -16.08 -4.42 -32.65
N ASP A 59 -15.25 -3.62 -33.32
CA ASP A 59 -15.46 -3.16 -34.70
C ASP A 59 -14.73 -4.05 -35.73
N VAL A 60 -13.95 -5.04 -35.29
CA VAL A 60 -13.11 -5.91 -36.13
C VAL A 60 -13.63 -7.35 -36.12
N VAL A 61 -14.05 -7.84 -37.30
CA VAL A 61 -14.64 -9.20 -37.47
C VAL A 61 -13.57 -10.31 -37.43
N ASP A 62 -12.38 -10.07 -37.96
CA ASP A 62 -11.24 -11.01 -37.96
C ASP A 62 -10.10 -10.44 -37.09
N GLY A 63 -9.93 -10.97 -35.88
CA GLY A 63 -8.91 -10.50 -34.93
C GLY A 63 -9.10 -10.95 -33.47
N ALA A 64 -10.18 -11.69 -33.16
CA ALA A 64 -10.55 -12.06 -31.80
C ALA A 64 -9.41 -12.71 -30.97
N THR A 65 -8.58 -13.55 -31.60
CA THR A 65 -7.45 -14.20 -30.93
C THR A 65 -6.32 -13.22 -30.58
N GLU A 66 -5.99 -12.29 -31.47
CA GLU A 66 -4.95 -11.29 -31.25
C GLU A 66 -5.35 -10.32 -30.13
N PHE A 67 -6.55 -9.75 -30.23
CA PHE A 67 -7.11 -8.88 -29.19
C PHE A 67 -7.24 -9.59 -27.84
N GLY A 68 -7.61 -10.88 -27.84
CA GLY A 68 -7.64 -11.70 -26.62
C GLY A 68 -6.26 -11.84 -25.97
N SER A 69 -5.22 -12.08 -26.77
CA SER A 69 -3.84 -12.20 -26.26
C SER A 69 -3.30 -10.89 -25.69
N ILE A 70 -3.55 -9.76 -26.38
CA ILE A 70 -3.17 -8.42 -25.91
C ILE A 70 -3.93 -8.06 -24.63
N GLY A 71 -5.22 -8.35 -24.59
CA GLY A 71 -6.06 -8.12 -23.42
C GLY A 71 -5.57 -8.90 -22.20
N ALA A 72 -5.25 -10.19 -22.37
CA ALA A 72 -4.69 -11.02 -21.31
C ALA A 72 -3.33 -10.50 -20.82
N ALA A 73 -2.46 -10.06 -21.73
CA ALA A 73 -1.17 -9.48 -21.37
C ALA A 73 -1.31 -8.16 -20.59
N LEU A 74 -2.24 -7.29 -20.97
CA LEU A 74 -2.54 -6.04 -20.26
C LEU A 74 -3.13 -6.32 -18.87
N LEU A 75 -4.04 -7.29 -18.77
CA LEU A 75 -4.61 -7.69 -17.48
C LEU A 75 -3.53 -8.24 -16.55
N ALA A 76 -2.68 -9.14 -17.04
CA ALA A 76 -1.54 -9.66 -16.29
C ALA A 76 -0.59 -8.53 -15.85
N ALA A 77 -0.28 -7.58 -16.73
CA ALA A 77 0.53 -6.41 -16.38
C ALA A 77 -0.11 -5.61 -15.25
N ARG A 78 -1.42 -5.37 -15.30
CA ARG A 78 -2.15 -4.72 -14.21
C ARG A 78 -2.02 -5.51 -12.91
N ASP A 79 -2.21 -6.83 -12.93
CA ASP A 79 -2.20 -7.64 -11.72
C ASP A 79 -0.81 -7.64 -11.05
N TRP A 80 0.25 -7.65 -11.86
CA TRP A 80 1.61 -7.47 -11.36
C TRP A 80 1.87 -6.07 -10.78
N THR A 81 1.31 -5.01 -11.39
CA THR A 81 1.41 -3.66 -10.78
C THR A 81 0.71 -3.57 -9.43
N ASP A 82 -0.39 -4.29 -9.24
CA ASP A 82 -1.11 -4.34 -7.97
C ASP A 82 -0.34 -5.13 -6.92
N LEU A 83 0.10 -6.35 -7.25
CA LEU A 83 0.82 -7.23 -6.33
C LEU A 83 2.16 -6.66 -5.88
N ILE A 84 3.05 -6.36 -6.83
CA ILE A 84 4.39 -5.90 -6.51
C ILE A 84 4.35 -4.43 -6.09
N GLY A 85 3.69 -3.60 -6.90
CA GLY A 85 3.75 -2.15 -6.75
C GLY A 85 2.93 -1.61 -5.60
N THR A 86 1.77 -2.22 -5.34
CA THR A 86 0.85 -1.75 -4.30
C THR A 86 0.98 -2.63 -3.06
N GLN A 87 0.63 -3.91 -3.12
CA GLN A 87 0.51 -4.74 -1.92
C GLN A 87 1.85 -4.99 -1.21
N LEU A 88 2.91 -5.33 -1.96
CA LEU A 88 4.21 -5.62 -1.36
C LEU A 88 4.88 -4.34 -0.81
N VAL A 89 4.89 -3.26 -1.59
CA VAL A 89 5.43 -1.96 -1.15
C VAL A 89 4.62 -1.41 0.03
N PHE A 90 3.30 -1.53 0.01
CA PHE A 90 2.43 -1.21 1.14
C PHE A 90 2.83 -1.98 2.39
N GLY A 91 2.97 -3.31 2.30
CA GLY A 91 3.36 -4.14 3.45
C GLY A 91 4.70 -3.72 4.05
N VAL A 92 5.71 -3.46 3.21
CA VAL A 92 7.04 -2.99 3.66
C VAL A 92 6.95 -1.60 4.30
N THR A 93 6.25 -0.67 3.67
CA THR A 93 6.11 0.70 4.22
C THR A 93 5.27 0.72 5.50
N ALA A 94 4.26 -0.15 5.61
CA ALA A 94 3.47 -0.32 6.83
C ALA A 94 4.31 -0.90 7.97
N LEU A 95 5.23 -1.84 7.70
CA LEU A 95 6.21 -2.29 8.68
C LEU A 95 7.12 -1.15 9.15
N ILE A 96 7.67 -0.38 8.22
CA ILE A 96 8.54 0.76 8.54
C ILE A 96 7.79 1.76 9.42
N LEU A 97 6.57 2.13 9.03
CA LEU A 97 5.74 3.08 9.78
C LEU A 97 5.44 2.57 11.19
N ASN A 98 4.88 1.36 11.32
CA ASN A 98 4.49 0.81 12.62
C ASN A 98 5.70 0.56 13.53
N LEU A 99 6.87 0.22 12.97
CA LEU A 99 8.10 0.06 13.73
C LEU A 99 8.60 1.42 14.26
N SER A 100 8.53 2.48 13.45
CA SER A 100 8.84 3.84 13.89
C SER A 100 7.87 4.29 14.99
N MET A 101 6.56 4.08 14.83
CA MET A 101 5.56 4.42 15.85
C MET A 101 5.77 3.65 17.16
N PHE A 102 6.14 2.36 17.06
CA PHE A 102 6.46 1.53 18.22
C PHE A 102 7.68 2.06 19.00
N ARG A 103 8.76 2.43 18.30
CA ARG A 103 9.99 2.93 18.94
C ARG A 103 9.83 4.31 19.55
N SER A 104 9.08 5.19 18.88
CA SER A 104 8.89 6.57 19.32
C SER A 104 7.76 6.76 20.32
N LEU A 105 6.92 5.74 20.58
CA LEU A 105 5.79 5.86 21.51
C LEU A 105 4.80 6.98 21.14
N LEU A 106 4.73 7.30 19.84
CA LEU A 106 3.79 8.28 19.28
C LEU A 106 2.33 7.81 19.37
N LEU A 107 2.15 6.48 19.36
CA LEU A 107 0.89 5.78 19.56
C LEU A 107 1.01 4.84 20.77
N PRO A 108 -0.12 4.43 21.37
CA PRO A 108 -0.12 3.33 22.32
C PRO A 108 0.56 2.09 21.73
N ARG A 109 1.46 1.47 22.49
CA ARG A 109 2.26 0.33 22.02
C ARG A 109 1.43 -0.79 21.42
N PHE A 110 0.23 -1.03 21.96
CA PHE A 110 -0.65 -2.08 21.45
C PHE A 110 -1.10 -1.83 19.99
N ILE A 111 -1.36 -0.56 19.61
CA ILE A 111 -1.76 -0.21 18.23
C ILE A 111 -0.59 -0.46 17.28
N SER A 112 0.62 -0.10 17.69
CA SER A 112 1.82 -0.31 16.87
C SER A 112 2.20 -1.78 16.75
N ILE A 113 2.12 -2.57 17.82
CA ILE A 113 2.35 -4.02 17.78
C ILE A 113 1.32 -4.70 16.88
N TRP A 114 0.05 -4.33 17.01
CA TRP A 114 -1.00 -4.83 16.13
C TRP A 114 -0.70 -4.50 14.66
N GLY A 115 -0.27 -3.27 14.36
CA GLY A 115 0.10 -2.87 13.01
C GLY A 115 1.33 -3.61 12.47
N LEU A 116 2.32 -3.91 13.33
CA LEU A 116 3.47 -4.74 12.95
C LEU A 116 3.06 -6.16 12.57
N ILE A 117 2.19 -6.78 13.37
CA ILE A 117 1.65 -8.11 13.08
C ILE A 117 0.85 -8.07 11.78
N GLY A 118 -0.05 -7.08 11.63
CA GLY A 118 -0.86 -6.92 10.42
C GLY A 118 0.00 -6.73 9.17
N ALA A 119 1.03 -5.88 9.22
CA ALA A 119 1.90 -5.64 8.08
C ALA A 119 2.72 -6.89 7.71
N ALA A 120 3.18 -7.66 8.70
CA ALA A 120 3.82 -8.95 8.44
C ALA A 120 2.86 -9.94 7.76
N LEU A 121 1.62 -10.04 8.24
CA LEU A 121 0.60 -10.90 7.63
C LEU A 121 0.24 -10.45 6.20
N ALA A 122 0.17 -9.14 5.94
CA ALA A 122 -0.06 -8.61 4.60
C ALA A 122 1.06 -8.98 3.62
N ILE A 123 2.32 -8.94 4.06
CA ILE A 123 3.46 -9.40 3.25
C ILE A 123 3.35 -10.90 2.99
N VAL A 124 3.03 -11.70 4.01
CA VAL A 124 2.82 -13.15 3.85
C VAL A 124 1.70 -13.44 2.86
N SER A 125 0.58 -12.70 2.92
CA SER A 125 -0.51 -12.79 1.96
C SER A 125 -0.04 -12.51 0.54
N THR A 126 0.67 -11.39 0.35
CA THR A 126 1.18 -10.97 -0.97
C THR A 126 2.15 -11.99 -1.54
N LEU A 127 3.08 -12.49 -0.72
CA LEU A 127 4.03 -13.53 -1.14
C LEU A 127 3.33 -14.86 -1.44
N SER A 128 2.27 -15.21 -0.70
CA SER A 128 1.51 -16.43 -0.98
C SER A 128 0.76 -16.33 -2.30
N ILE A 129 0.22 -15.17 -2.65
CA ILE A 129 -0.36 -14.92 -3.99
C ILE A 129 0.71 -15.05 -5.07
N MET A 130 1.87 -14.41 -4.87
CA MET A 130 2.95 -14.40 -5.88
C MET A 130 3.62 -15.77 -6.09
N LEU A 131 3.81 -16.55 -5.04
CA LEU A 131 4.65 -17.76 -5.06
C LEU A 131 3.83 -19.05 -5.08
N LEU A 132 2.60 -19.02 -4.59
CA LEU A 132 1.73 -20.19 -4.47
C LEU A 132 0.46 -20.07 -5.32
N ASP A 133 0.36 -19.04 -6.16
CA ASP A 133 -0.78 -18.77 -7.05
C ASP A 133 -2.13 -18.75 -6.30
N LEU A 134 -2.11 -18.22 -5.06
CA LEU A 134 -3.34 -18.02 -4.31
C LEU A 134 -4.18 -16.92 -4.94
N ASP A 135 -5.49 -17.15 -5.03
CA ASP A 135 -6.43 -16.10 -5.43
C ASP A 135 -6.33 -14.90 -4.46
N PRO A 136 -6.09 -13.67 -4.96
CA PRO A 136 -6.09 -12.45 -4.17
C PRO A 136 -7.37 -12.25 -3.34
N PHE A 137 -8.50 -12.76 -3.82
CA PHE A 137 -9.81 -12.65 -3.17
C PHE A 137 -10.22 -13.91 -2.38
N SER A 138 -9.30 -14.86 -2.22
CA SER A 138 -9.54 -16.02 -1.37
C SER A 138 -9.75 -15.63 0.09
N THR A 139 -10.49 -16.45 0.83
CA THR A 139 -10.68 -16.30 2.28
C THR A 139 -9.36 -16.17 3.02
N THR A 140 -8.34 -16.94 2.62
CA THR A 140 -7.01 -16.91 3.23
C THR A 140 -6.34 -15.54 3.04
N SER A 141 -6.31 -15.02 1.81
CA SER A 141 -5.71 -13.72 1.50
C SER A 141 -6.40 -12.58 2.26
N ILE A 142 -7.74 -12.59 2.28
CA ILE A 142 -8.54 -11.58 2.98
C ILE A 142 -8.29 -11.64 4.49
N VAL A 143 -8.27 -12.82 5.10
CA VAL A 143 -8.03 -12.99 6.54
C VAL A 143 -6.64 -12.52 6.95
N LEU A 144 -5.62 -12.71 6.09
CA LEU A 144 -4.27 -12.22 6.36
C LEU A 144 -4.15 -10.70 6.23
N LEU A 145 -4.92 -10.07 5.34
CA LEU A 145 -4.90 -8.62 5.13
C LEU A 145 -5.78 -7.85 6.13
N LEU A 146 -6.86 -8.46 6.62
CA LEU A 146 -7.84 -7.82 7.50
C LEU A 146 -7.22 -7.16 8.75
N PRO A 147 -6.25 -7.78 9.47
CA PRO A 147 -5.65 -7.17 10.64
C PRO A 147 -5.00 -5.81 10.39
N ILE A 148 -4.28 -5.64 9.27
CA ILE A 148 -3.66 -4.34 8.96
C ILE A 148 -4.71 -3.32 8.53
N ALA A 149 -5.70 -3.74 7.74
CA ALA A 149 -6.77 -2.85 7.29
C ALA A 149 -7.54 -2.25 8.48
N VAL A 150 -7.94 -3.09 9.44
CA VAL A 150 -8.64 -2.62 10.64
C VAL A 150 -7.71 -1.77 11.52
N GLN A 151 -6.43 -2.14 11.64
CA GLN A 151 -5.48 -1.37 12.42
C GLN A 151 -5.26 0.04 11.86
N GLU A 152 -5.13 0.20 10.54
CA GLU A 152 -4.96 1.51 9.92
C GLU A 152 -6.19 2.40 10.13
N MET A 153 -7.40 1.83 10.08
CA MET A 153 -8.64 2.55 10.40
C MET A 153 -8.65 3.04 11.86
N VAL A 154 -8.27 2.17 12.80
CA VAL A 154 -8.16 2.53 14.22
C VAL A 154 -7.09 3.60 14.44
N MET A 155 -5.94 3.47 13.77
CA MET A 155 -4.86 4.45 13.84
C MET A 155 -5.28 5.81 13.28
N ALA A 156 -6.00 5.83 12.16
CA ALA A 156 -6.53 7.07 11.57
C ALA A 156 -7.52 7.76 12.52
N ILE A 157 -8.46 7.02 13.09
CA ILE A 157 -9.40 7.54 14.10
C ILE A 157 -8.64 8.08 15.32
N TRP A 158 -7.60 7.37 15.77
CA TRP A 158 -6.76 7.83 16.88
C TRP A 158 -6.08 9.17 16.56
N PHE A 159 -5.49 9.32 15.38
CA PHE A 159 -4.87 10.58 14.97
C PHE A 159 -5.89 11.73 14.87
N ILE A 160 -7.11 11.46 14.43
CA ILE A 160 -8.18 12.47 14.37
C ILE A 160 -8.62 12.91 15.78
N VAL A 161 -8.81 11.96 16.70
CA VAL A 161 -9.40 12.24 18.02
C VAL A 161 -8.37 12.72 19.04
N LYS A 162 -7.18 12.08 19.07
CA LYS A 162 -6.16 12.33 20.10
C LYS A 162 -4.87 12.95 19.57
N GLY A 163 -4.57 12.79 18.28
CA GLY A 163 -3.30 13.23 17.71
C GLY A 163 -2.10 12.43 18.22
N PHE A 164 -0.90 12.99 18.04
CA PHE A 164 0.37 12.37 18.44
C PHE A 164 0.68 12.61 19.92
N ASN A 165 1.33 11.64 20.56
CA ASN A 165 1.88 11.85 21.89
C ASN A 165 3.08 12.82 21.85
N LEU A 166 2.84 14.09 22.17
CA LEU A 166 3.86 15.14 22.06
C LEU A 166 5.03 14.98 23.04
N SER A 167 4.83 14.25 24.15
CA SER A 167 5.93 13.94 25.09
C SER A 167 7.04 13.09 24.46
N ALA A 168 6.73 12.37 23.37
CA ALA A 168 7.72 11.65 22.58
C ALA A 168 8.65 12.56 21.76
N PHE A 169 8.24 13.80 21.48
CA PHE A 169 9.03 14.78 20.75
C PHE A 169 9.89 15.66 21.68
N GLY A 170 9.67 15.61 22.99
CA GLY A 170 10.24 16.54 23.97
C GLY A 170 10.80 15.86 25.21
N GLY A 171 12.04 15.40 25.11
CA GLY A 171 12.97 15.19 26.23
C GLY A 171 13.91 16.38 26.43
N GLU A 172 13.53 17.59 26.00
CA GLU A 172 14.17 18.83 26.44
C GLU A 172 13.19 19.58 27.33
N SER A 173 13.44 19.45 28.63
CA SER A 173 12.93 20.31 29.68
C SER A 173 13.25 21.77 29.39
N ALA A 174 12.24 22.64 29.50
CA ALA A 174 12.37 24.01 29.97
C ALA A 174 11.29 24.25 31.02
#